data_AF-F3FT94-F1
#
_entry.id   AF-F3FT94-F1
#
_cell.length_a   1.000
_cell.length_b   1.000
_cell.length_c   1.000
_cell.angle_alpha   90.00
_cell.angle_beta   90.00
_cell.angle_gamma   90.00
#
_symmetry.space_group_name_H-M   'P 1'
#
loop_
_entity.id
_entity.type
_entity.pdbx_description
1 polymer ?
#
loop_
_entity_poly.entity_id
_entity_poly.type
_entity_poly.pdbx_seq_one_letter_code
_entity_poly.pdbx_strand_id
1 'polypeptide(L)'
;KVILTPLTETDPQAVAIVDQLWSALGADVEHMQVERHDEVLAATSHLPHLLAFGLVDSLAKRNENLDIFRYAAGGFRDFTRIAGSDPTMWHDIFMANRDAVLRTLDSFRTDLDALREAVDAGDGAQLMDVFTRARAAREHFGRILASRARVDTAPEEPRALHSGSAEGVSHRIKGPVDVTSAVLFMVATSISEGCDLLLEDVPVSSFCEGSIDILRLMGGDIVLQNVRKLANETVADLHVRSARLKGADIPEALVPLALNAFPVLLVAAACAEGRTILRGAQAL
;
A
#
# COMPACT_ATOMS: atom_id res chain seq x y z
N LYS A 1 8.53 -1.51 -6.90
CA LYS A 1 9.44 -0.91 -5.90
C LYS A 1 8.91 -1.19 -4.52
N VAL A 2 9.79 -1.60 -3.61
CA VAL A 2 9.48 -1.76 -2.18
C VAL A 2 10.49 -0.92 -1.42
N ILE A 3 10.04 -0.13 -0.45
CA ILE A 3 10.93 0.69 0.38
C ILE A 3 11.02 0.04 1.75
N LEU A 4 12.25 -0.27 2.18
CA LEU A 4 12.54 -0.70 3.54
C LEU A 4 13.08 0.50 4.33
N THR A 5 12.59 0.69 5.55
CA THR A 5 13.00 1.79 6.43
C THR A 5 13.67 1.28 7.71
N PRO A 6 14.83 0.59 7.60
CA PRO A 6 15.49 0.02 8.78
C PRO A 6 15.96 1.13 9.73
N LEU A 7 15.73 0.91 11.02
CA LEU A 7 16.26 1.74 12.10
C LEU A 7 17.63 1.22 12.55
N THR A 8 18.33 2.00 13.39
CA THR A 8 19.66 1.61 13.89
C THR A 8 19.60 0.34 14.75
N GLU A 9 18.48 0.15 15.45
CA GLU A 9 18.18 -1.00 16.29
C GLU A 9 17.55 -2.18 15.53
N THR A 10 17.21 -2.01 14.24
CA THR A 10 16.64 -3.11 13.45
C THR A 10 17.71 -4.17 13.19
N ASP A 11 17.39 -5.44 13.47
CA ASP A 11 18.30 -6.55 13.24
C ASP A 11 18.72 -6.63 11.76
N PRO A 12 20.01 -6.47 11.43
CA PRO A 12 20.50 -6.54 10.07
C PRO A 12 20.18 -7.86 9.36
N GLN A 13 20.09 -8.98 10.09
CA GLN A 13 19.73 -10.28 9.51
C GLN A 13 18.26 -10.29 9.09
N ALA A 14 17.36 -9.73 9.90
CA ALA A 14 15.94 -9.62 9.56
C ALA A 14 15.73 -8.73 8.31
N VAL A 15 16.46 -7.60 8.23
CA VAL A 15 16.42 -6.73 7.04
C VAL A 15 16.86 -7.48 5.79
N ALA A 16 17.97 -8.25 5.88
CA ALA A 16 18.47 -9.03 4.75
C ALA A 16 17.46 -10.09 4.27
N ILE A 17 16.75 -10.74 5.19
CA ILE A 17 15.71 -11.73 4.85
C ILE A 17 14.53 -11.05 4.13
N VAL A 18 14.03 -9.93 4.66
CA VAL A 18 12.90 -9.20 4.05
C VAL A 18 13.28 -8.62 2.69
N ASP A 19 14.51 -8.12 2.54
CA ASP A 19 15.04 -7.65 1.27
C ASP A 19 15.08 -8.79 0.25
N GLN A 20 15.68 -9.94 0.60
CA GLN A 20 15.75 -11.10 -0.28
C GLN A 20 14.36 -11.61 -0.68
N LEU A 21 13.40 -11.62 0.25
CA LEU A 21 12.02 -11.98 -0.03
C LEU A 21 11.43 -11.09 -1.13
N TRP A 22 11.51 -9.77 -0.97
CA TRP A 22 10.95 -8.84 -1.95
C TRP A 22 11.70 -8.86 -3.28
N SER A 23 13.03 -8.91 -3.23
CA SER A 23 13.90 -9.03 -4.40
C SER A 23 13.60 -10.30 -5.20
N ALA A 24 13.37 -11.44 -4.54
CA ALA A 24 13.03 -12.69 -5.21
C ALA A 24 11.63 -12.68 -5.85
N LEU A 25 10.72 -11.82 -5.36
CA LEU A 25 9.44 -11.54 -6.01
C LEU A 25 9.56 -10.54 -7.17
N GLY A 26 10.78 -10.14 -7.56
CA GLY A 26 11.05 -9.20 -8.64
C GLY A 26 10.84 -7.73 -8.25
N ALA A 27 10.75 -7.42 -6.95
CA ALA A 27 10.66 -6.04 -6.52
C ALA A 27 12.04 -5.34 -6.55
N ASP A 28 12.07 -4.13 -7.09
CA ASP A 28 13.17 -3.18 -6.88
C ASP A 28 13.12 -2.66 -5.43
N VAL A 29 13.96 -3.23 -4.55
CA VAL A 29 14.03 -2.91 -3.11
C VAL A 29 14.99 -1.73 -2.88
N GLU A 30 14.53 -0.73 -2.14
CA GLU A 30 15.30 0.46 -1.80
C GLU A 30 15.27 0.72 -0.30
N HIS A 31 16.41 1.11 0.29
CA HIS A 31 16.48 1.44 1.72
C HIS A 31 16.43 2.94 1.91
N MET A 32 15.61 3.41 2.86
CA MET A 32 15.38 4.83 3.10
C MET A 32 15.24 5.12 4.59
N GLN A 33 15.57 6.32 5.03
CA GLN A 33 15.23 6.76 6.39
C GLN A 33 13.72 7.02 6.50
N VAL A 34 13.14 6.79 7.69
CA VAL A 34 11.69 6.94 7.93
C VAL A 34 11.21 8.35 7.57
N GLU A 35 11.92 9.38 8.02
CA GLU A 35 11.55 10.78 7.77
C GLU A 35 11.58 11.09 6.27
N ARG A 36 12.58 10.53 5.57
CA ARG A 36 12.71 10.74 4.12
C ARG A 36 11.60 10.01 3.35
N HIS A 37 11.23 8.81 3.77
CA HIS A 37 10.10 8.08 3.21
C HIS A 37 8.81 8.91 3.32
N ASP A 38 8.54 9.42 4.52
CA ASP A 38 7.35 10.19 4.81
C ASP A 38 7.28 11.51 4.04
N GLU A 39 8.40 12.24 3.91
CA GLU A 39 8.49 13.45 3.09
C GLU A 39 8.26 13.17 1.60
N VAL A 40 8.87 12.10 1.07
CA VAL A 40 8.72 11.75 -0.35
C VAL A 40 7.29 11.31 -0.64
N LEU A 41 6.67 10.49 0.21
CA LEU A 41 5.30 10.03 0.00
C LEU A 41 4.28 11.14 0.26
N ALA A 42 4.54 12.07 1.18
CA ALA A 42 3.70 13.25 1.36
C ALA A 42 3.54 14.04 0.05
N ALA A 43 4.64 14.28 -0.67
CA ALA A 43 4.64 15.02 -1.92
C ALA A 43 4.12 14.21 -3.12
N THR A 44 4.49 12.93 -3.22
CA THR A 44 4.26 12.12 -4.43
C THR A 44 3.00 11.25 -4.37
N SER A 45 2.42 11.04 -3.19
CA SER A 45 1.25 10.19 -2.97
C SER A 45 0.15 10.89 -2.17
N HIS A 46 0.46 11.39 -0.96
CA HIS A 46 -0.57 11.85 -0.02
C HIS A 46 -1.22 13.16 -0.46
N LEU A 47 -0.43 14.19 -0.81
CA LEU A 47 -0.96 15.45 -1.29
C LEU A 47 -1.85 15.26 -2.53
N PRO A 48 -1.46 14.49 -3.57
CA PRO A 48 -2.34 14.15 -4.68
C PRO A 48 -3.71 13.59 -4.25
N HIS A 49 -3.74 12.65 -3.29
CA HIS A 49 -5.01 12.10 -2.79
C HIS A 49 -5.83 13.15 -2.04
N LEU A 50 -5.18 13.96 -1.19
CA LEU A 50 -5.86 15.02 -0.45
C LEU A 50 -6.52 16.04 -1.40
N LEU A 51 -5.82 16.45 -2.45
CA LEU A 51 -6.36 17.35 -3.48
C LEU A 51 -7.50 16.71 -4.28
N ALA A 52 -7.39 15.41 -4.61
CA ALA A 52 -8.45 14.70 -5.32
C ALA A 52 -9.72 14.57 -4.47
N PHE A 53 -9.61 14.15 -3.21
CA PHE A 53 -10.73 14.11 -2.26
C PHE A 53 -11.37 15.50 -2.09
N GLY A 54 -10.54 16.51 -1.83
CA GLY A 54 -11.01 17.89 -1.63
C GLY A 54 -11.72 18.47 -2.86
N LEU A 55 -11.22 18.19 -4.07
CA LEU A 55 -11.86 18.64 -5.30
C LEU A 55 -13.23 17.97 -5.51
N VAL A 56 -13.32 16.66 -5.35
CA VAL A 56 -14.57 15.91 -5.51
C VAL A 56 -15.62 16.35 -4.49
N ASP A 57 -15.23 16.46 -3.22
CA ASP A 57 -16.10 16.90 -2.12
C ASP A 57 -16.60 18.34 -2.33
N SER A 58 -15.71 19.25 -2.76
CA SER A 58 -16.07 20.65 -3.06
C SER A 58 -17.11 20.75 -4.17
N LEU A 59 -16.98 19.95 -5.24
CA LEU A 59 -17.94 19.93 -6.34
C LEU A 59 -19.27 19.26 -5.96
N ALA A 60 -19.22 18.20 -5.16
CA ALA A 60 -20.41 17.49 -4.69
C ALA A 60 -21.34 18.39 -3.87
N LYS A 61 -20.78 19.36 -3.13
CA LYS A 61 -21.51 20.33 -2.30
C LYS A 61 -22.18 21.47 -3.09
N ARG A 62 -21.99 21.56 -4.41
CA ARG A 62 -22.59 22.62 -5.24
C ARG A 62 -24.01 22.24 -5.66
N ASN A 63 -24.91 23.24 -5.72
CA ASN A 63 -26.31 23.04 -6.12
C ASN A 63 -26.49 22.46 -7.55
N GLU A 64 -25.50 22.64 -8.42
CA GLU A 64 -25.50 22.19 -9.84
C GLU A 64 -24.62 20.95 -10.06
N ASN A 65 -24.35 20.15 -9.03
CA ASN A 65 -23.38 19.05 -9.08
C ASN A 65 -23.62 18.06 -10.24
N LEU A 66 -24.88 17.70 -10.55
CA LEU A 66 -25.22 16.76 -11.62
C LEU A 66 -24.80 17.24 -13.00
N ASP A 67 -24.92 18.55 -13.27
CA ASP A 67 -24.49 19.12 -14.55
C ASP A 67 -22.96 19.23 -14.60
N ILE A 68 -22.31 19.63 -13.49
CA ILE A 68 -20.84 19.67 -13.39
C ILE A 68 -20.22 18.30 -13.68
N PHE A 69 -20.75 17.23 -13.07
CA PHE A 69 -20.26 15.88 -13.29
C PHE A 69 -20.61 15.35 -14.69
N ARG A 70 -21.69 15.82 -15.32
CA ARG A 70 -22.03 15.47 -16.72
C ARG A 70 -21.02 16.03 -17.72
N TYR A 71 -20.44 17.19 -17.44
CA TYR A 71 -19.40 17.81 -18.28
C TYR A 71 -17.97 17.42 -17.88
N ALA A 72 -17.81 16.57 -16.87
CA ALA A 72 -16.51 16.05 -16.48
C ALA A 72 -15.88 15.25 -17.64
N ALA A 73 -14.90 15.84 -18.30
CA ALA A 73 -14.14 15.21 -19.37
C ALA A 73 -13.08 14.23 -18.81
N GLY A 74 -12.40 13.50 -19.70
CA GLY A 74 -11.40 12.49 -19.33
C GLY A 74 -10.34 12.96 -18.33
N GLY A 75 -9.89 14.22 -18.42
CA GLY A 75 -8.90 14.79 -17.50
C GLY A 75 -9.40 14.92 -16.06
N PHE A 76 -10.69 15.20 -15.85
CA PHE A 76 -11.29 15.21 -14.51
C PHE A 76 -11.32 13.79 -13.95
N ARG A 77 -11.85 12.84 -14.74
CA ARG A 77 -11.92 11.42 -14.34
C ARG A 77 -10.56 10.86 -13.94
N ASP A 78 -9.53 11.17 -14.72
CA ASP A 78 -8.18 10.64 -14.46
C ASP A 78 -7.56 11.25 -13.19
N PHE A 79 -7.79 12.53 -12.94
CA PHE A 79 -7.33 13.22 -11.73
C PHE A 79 -8.08 12.74 -10.48
N THR A 80 -9.40 12.57 -10.57
CA THR A 80 -10.24 12.19 -9.42
C THR A 80 -10.38 10.68 -9.23
N ARG A 81 -9.78 9.85 -10.10
CA ARG A 81 -9.82 8.38 -9.96
C ARG A 81 -9.38 7.93 -8.56
N ILE A 82 -8.37 8.58 -8.01
CA ILE A 82 -7.79 8.25 -6.69
C ILE A 82 -8.66 8.73 -5.50
N ALA A 83 -9.66 9.58 -5.74
CA ALA A 83 -10.65 9.92 -4.72
C ALA A 83 -11.66 8.77 -4.45
N GLY A 84 -11.60 7.68 -5.23
CA GLY A 84 -12.36 6.45 -4.98
C GLY A 84 -11.67 5.47 -4.04
N SER A 85 -10.51 5.83 -3.48
CA SER A 85 -9.76 4.99 -2.53
C SER A 85 -10.44 4.91 -1.16
N ASP A 86 -10.07 3.90 -0.36
CA ASP A 86 -10.68 3.63 0.95
C ASP A 86 -10.49 4.81 1.93
N PRO A 87 -11.59 5.38 2.48
CA PRO A 87 -11.51 6.57 3.31
C PRO A 87 -10.87 6.32 4.68
N THR A 88 -10.98 5.11 5.24
CA THR A 88 -10.40 4.77 6.54
C THR A 88 -8.87 4.70 6.44
N MET A 89 -8.36 4.00 5.43
CA MET A 89 -6.94 3.92 5.14
C MET A 89 -6.32 5.30 4.91
N TRP A 90 -6.97 6.15 4.09
CA TRP A 90 -6.46 7.49 3.81
C TRP A 90 -6.54 8.44 5.01
N HIS A 91 -7.57 8.30 5.84
CA HIS A 91 -7.62 8.99 7.13
C HIS A 91 -6.39 8.63 7.98
N ASP A 92 -6.08 7.35 8.13
CA ASP A 92 -4.97 6.90 8.96
C ASP A 92 -3.62 7.33 8.39
N ILE A 93 -3.44 7.28 7.07
CA ILE A 93 -2.24 7.79 6.37
C ILE A 93 -2.06 9.28 6.66
N PHE A 94 -3.11 10.10 6.56
CA PHE A 94 -3.01 11.53 6.83
C PHE A 94 -2.74 11.82 8.31
N MET A 95 -3.27 11.02 9.23
CA MET A 95 -3.01 11.20 10.66
C MET A 95 -1.60 10.75 11.04
N ALA A 96 -1.11 9.65 10.47
CA ALA A 96 0.23 9.12 10.70
C ALA A 96 1.32 10.04 10.14
N ASN A 97 1.13 10.60 8.95
CA ASN A 97 2.10 11.46 8.28
C ASN A 97 1.68 12.94 8.22
N ARG A 98 0.96 13.39 9.27
CA ARG A 98 0.33 14.72 9.32
C ARG A 98 1.31 15.85 9.03
N ASP A 99 2.47 15.85 9.68
CA ASP A 99 3.36 17.01 9.67
C ASP A 99 4.05 17.16 8.30
N ALA A 100 4.42 16.07 7.62
CA ALA A 100 4.97 16.18 6.26
C ALA A 100 3.88 16.56 5.25
N VAL A 101 2.67 16.01 5.38
CA VAL A 101 1.52 16.38 4.55
C VAL A 101 1.21 17.88 4.67
N LEU A 102 1.19 18.43 5.87
CA LEU A 102 0.96 19.87 6.08
C LEU A 102 2.06 20.72 5.43
N ARG A 103 3.34 20.38 5.60
CA ARG A 103 4.45 21.10 4.95
C ARG A 103 4.31 21.11 3.43
N THR A 104 4.00 19.96 2.83
CA THR A 104 3.79 19.86 1.38
C THR A 104 2.56 20.65 0.93
N LEU A 105 1.47 20.57 1.69
CA LEU A 105 0.23 21.32 1.40
C LEU A 105 0.45 22.84 1.45
N ASP A 106 1.18 23.35 2.43
CA ASP A 106 1.48 24.78 2.56
C ASP A 106 2.36 25.28 1.40
N SER A 107 3.35 24.48 0.99
CA SER A 107 4.16 24.78 -0.20
C SER A 107 3.29 24.83 -1.45
N PHE A 108 2.43 23.82 -1.66
CA PHE A 108 1.53 23.77 -2.80
C PHE A 108 0.52 24.92 -2.81
N ARG A 109 0.01 25.31 -1.64
CA ARG A 109 -0.89 26.45 -1.51
C ARG A 109 -0.21 27.74 -1.92
N THR A 110 1.05 27.93 -1.55
CA THR A 110 1.84 29.10 -1.98
C THR A 110 1.96 29.15 -3.50
N ASP A 111 2.26 28.02 -4.14
CA ASP A 111 2.33 27.93 -5.61
C ASP A 111 0.96 28.19 -6.27
N LEU A 112 -0.12 27.71 -5.65
CA LEU A 112 -1.48 27.89 -6.13
C LEU A 112 -1.94 29.36 -5.99
N ASP A 113 -1.59 30.03 -4.90
CA ASP A 113 -1.87 31.45 -4.69
C ASP A 113 -1.14 32.31 -5.73
N ALA A 114 0.11 31.97 -6.07
CA ALA A 114 0.84 32.65 -7.16
C ALA A 114 0.16 32.46 -8.53
N LEU A 115 -0.36 31.25 -8.82
CA LEU A 115 -1.15 31.01 -10.03
C LEU A 115 -2.46 31.79 -10.04
N ARG A 116 -3.14 31.87 -8.89
CA ARG A 116 -4.37 32.66 -8.72
C ARG A 116 -4.11 34.14 -9.02
N GLU A 117 -3.05 34.70 -8.47
CA GLU A 117 -2.64 36.09 -8.70
C GLU A 117 -2.30 36.35 -10.17
N ALA A 118 -1.60 35.42 -10.83
CA ALA A 118 -1.30 35.52 -12.26
C ALA A 118 -2.60 35.57 -13.11
N VAL A 119 -3.59 34.74 -12.78
CA VAL A 119 -4.90 34.75 -13.46
C VAL A 119 -5.62 36.07 -13.22
N ASP A 120 -5.68 36.54 -11.97
CA ASP A 120 -6.36 37.79 -11.60
C ASP A 120 -5.73 39.02 -12.29
N ALA A 121 -4.39 39.04 -12.38
CA ALA A 121 -3.64 40.09 -13.08
C ALA A 121 -3.67 39.96 -14.61
N GLY A 122 -4.17 38.85 -15.16
CA GLY A 122 -4.08 38.54 -16.59
C GLY A 122 -2.65 38.31 -17.10
N ASP A 123 -1.73 37.89 -16.22
CA ASP A 123 -0.32 37.65 -16.54
C ASP A 123 -0.15 36.31 -17.29
N GLY A 124 -0.40 36.37 -18.60
CA GLY A 124 -0.21 35.23 -19.49
C GLY A 124 1.23 34.73 -19.58
N ALA A 125 2.23 35.57 -19.31
CA ALA A 125 3.63 35.18 -19.36
C ALA A 125 3.98 34.29 -18.17
N GLN A 126 3.61 34.69 -16.95
CA GLN A 126 3.82 33.88 -15.75
C GLN A 126 3.09 32.53 -15.85
N LEU A 127 1.85 32.52 -16.36
CA LEU A 127 1.11 31.27 -16.57
C LEU A 127 1.83 30.34 -17.57
N MET A 128 2.28 30.87 -18.70
CA MET A 128 2.99 30.09 -19.73
C MET A 128 4.30 29.51 -19.18
N ASP A 129 5.01 30.27 -18.35
CA ASP A 129 6.23 29.84 -17.69
C ASP A 129 5.98 28.67 -16.74
N VAL A 130 4.94 28.75 -15.91
CA VAL A 130 4.56 27.66 -15.01
C VAL A 130 4.18 26.41 -15.80
N PHE A 131 3.34 26.55 -16.84
CA PHE A 131 2.88 25.42 -17.65
C PHE A 131 4.03 24.73 -18.39
N THR A 132 4.96 25.52 -18.96
CA THR A 132 6.15 24.99 -19.62
C THR A 132 7.03 24.20 -18.64
N ARG A 133 7.28 24.74 -17.44
CA ARG A 133 8.06 24.03 -16.41
C ARG A 133 7.37 22.74 -15.97
N ALA A 134 6.06 22.78 -15.72
CA ALA A 134 5.28 21.61 -15.32
C ALA A 134 5.32 20.51 -16.40
N ARG A 135 5.17 20.88 -17.67
CA ARG A 135 5.26 19.96 -18.80
C ARG A 135 6.65 19.33 -18.90
N ALA A 136 7.71 20.14 -18.83
CA ALA A 136 9.09 19.66 -18.90
C ALA A 136 9.42 18.70 -17.76
N ALA A 137 8.98 19.01 -16.53
CA ALA A 137 9.13 18.12 -15.38
C ALA A 137 8.43 16.78 -15.62
N ARG A 138 7.16 16.80 -16.06
CA ARG A 138 6.40 15.58 -16.36
C ARG A 138 7.06 14.73 -17.45
N GLU A 139 7.51 15.33 -18.55
CA GLU A 139 8.18 14.62 -19.64
C GLU A 139 9.55 14.05 -19.20
N HIS A 140 10.26 14.74 -18.32
CA HIS A 140 11.50 14.25 -17.74
C HIS A 140 11.26 13.03 -16.82
N PHE A 141 10.35 13.13 -15.86
CA PHE A 141 10.04 12.03 -14.95
C PHE A 141 9.39 10.85 -15.67
N GLY A 142 8.52 11.11 -16.65
CA GLY A 142 7.92 10.06 -17.48
C GLY A 142 8.96 9.23 -18.22
N ARG A 143 10.04 9.87 -18.74
CA ARG A 143 11.15 9.15 -19.38
C ARG A 143 11.94 8.31 -18.38
N ILE A 144 12.19 8.81 -17.18
CA ILE A 144 12.88 8.06 -16.12
C ILE A 144 12.07 6.83 -15.69
N LEU A 145 10.75 6.98 -15.55
CA LEU A 145 9.87 5.86 -15.20
C LEU A 145 9.78 4.84 -16.34
N ALA A 146 9.68 5.30 -17.59
CA ALA A 146 9.59 4.44 -18.76
C ALA A 146 10.92 3.73 -19.12
N SER A 147 12.08 4.38 -18.92
CA SER A 147 13.37 3.74 -19.15
C SER A 147 13.65 2.64 -18.13
N ARG A 148 13.18 2.80 -16.89
CA ARG A 148 13.27 1.78 -15.84
C ARG A 148 12.38 0.57 -16.11
N ALA A 149 11.15 0.78 -16.59
CA ALA A 149 10.25 -0.32 -16.95
C ALA A 149 10.76 -1.21 -18.11
N ARG A 150 11.78 -0.76 -18.87
CA ARG A 150 12.37 -1.51 -19.98
C ARG A 150 13.61 -2.34 -19.60
N VAL A 151 14.13 -2.23 -18.37
CA VAL A 151 15.37 -2.91 -17.97
C VAL A 151 15.15 -4.36 -17.50
N ASP A 152 13.92 -4.80 -17.19
CA ASP A 152 13.64 -6.15 -16.62
C ASP A 152 12.73 -7.05 -17.47
N THR A 153 13.05 -7.28 -18.75
CA THR A 153 12.35 -8.32 -19.54
C THR A 153 13.30 -9.34 -20.18
N ALA A 154 14.41 -9.67 -19.53
CA ALA A 154 15.05 -10.96 -19.79
C ALA A 154 14.30 -12.02 -18.97
N PRO A 155 13.88 -13.16 -19.57
CA PRO A 155 13.32 -14.24 -18.78
C PRO A 155 14.46 -14.85 -17.95
N GLU A 156 14.64 -14.40 -16.71
CA GLU A 156 15.40 -15.17 -15.73
C GLU A 156 14.60 -16.45 -15.44
N GLU A 157 15.25 -17.61 -15.54
CA GLU A 157 14.66 -18.86 -15.05
C GLU A 157 14.28 -18.68 -13.57
N PRO A 158 13.14 -19.23 -13.11
CA PRO A 158 12.74 -19.12 -11.71
C PRO A 158 13.87 -19.61 -10.82
N ARG A 159 14.55 -18.69 -10.12
CA ARG A 159 15.56 -19.04 -9.12
C ARG A 159 14.85 -19.80 -8.02
N ALA A 160 15.18 -21.08 -7.87
CA ALA A 160 14.78 -21.84 -6.70
C ALA A 160 15.37 -21.16 -5.46
N LEU A 161 14.51 -20.54 -4.66
CA LEU A 161 14.85 -20.08 -3.32
C LEU A 161 15.13 -21.31 -2.47
N HIS A 162 16.41 -21.55 -2.17
CA HIS A 162 16.77 -22.41 -1.06
C HIS A 162 16.68 -21.57 0.20
N SER A 163 15.58 -21.69 0.94
CA SER A 163 15.56 -21.24 2.33
C SER A 163 16.62 -22.03 3.07
N GLY A 164 17.62 -21.34 3.64
CA GLY A 164 18.33 -21.92 4.76
C GLY A 164 17.29 -22.22 5.82
N SER A 165 17.27 -23.44 6.35
CA SER A 165 16.45 -23.80 7.49
C SER A 165 16.84 -22.87 8.65
N ALA A 166 16.10 -21.80 8.86
CA ALA A 166 16.21 -21.04 10.08
C ALA A 166 15.62 -21.95 11.16
N GLU A 167 16.47 -22.58 11.97
CA GLU A 167 16.04 -23.40 13.09
C GLU A 167 15.11 -22.57 13.98
N GLY A 168 13.83 -22.96 14.04
CA GLY A 168 12.86 -22.55 15.05
C GLY A 168 12.88 -21.07 15.41
N VAL A 169 12.55 -20.19 14.47
CA VAL A 169 12.49 -18.75 14.75
C VAL A 169 11.16 -18.42 15.43
N SER A 170 11.21 -18.17 16.75
CA SER A 170 10.10 -17.61 17.51
C SER A 170 10.35 -16.13 17.78
N HIS A 171 9.50 -15.27 17.23
CA HIS A 171 9.59 -13.83 17.43
C HIS A 171 8.26 -13.24 17.92
N ARG A 172 8.37 -12.14 18.65
CA ARG A 172 7.24 -11.31 19.07
C ARG A 172 7.42 -9.94 18.43
N ILE A 173 6.44 -9.52 17.63
CA ILE A 173 6.44 -8.20 17.00
C ILE A 173 5.31 -7.41 17.63
N LYS A 174 5.67 -6.31 18.29
CA LYS A 174 4.69 -5.30 18.71
C LYS A 174 4.16 -4.65 17.44
N GLY A 175 2.86 -4.79 17.21
CA GLY A 175 2.30 -5.01 15.88
C GLY A 175 2.53 -3.93 14.82
N PRO A 176 2.34 -4.30 13.54
CA PRO A 176 2.09 -3.33 12.49
C PRO A 176 0.77 -2.59 12.78
N VAL A 177 0.75 -1.28 12.56
CA VAL A 177 -0.40 -0.41 12.87
C VAL A 177 -1.55 -0.57 11.86
N ASP A 178 -1.35 -1.33 10.78
CA ASP A 178 -2.32 -1.53 9.70
C ASP A 178 -2.50 -3.00 9.31
N VAL A 179 -3.69 -3.32 8.79
CA VAL A 179 -4.12 -4.67 8.40
C VAL A 179 -3.24 -5.28 7.31
N THR A 180 -2.84 -4.51 6.30
CA THR A 180 -2.10 -5.05 5.14
C THR A 180 -0.71 -5.50 5.54
N SER A 181 -0.03 -4.73 6.38
CA SER A 181 1.25 -5.12 6.97
C SER A 181 1.12 -6.37 7.85
N ALA A 182 0.05 -6.50 8.64
CA ALA A 182 -0.20 -7.73 9.39
C ALA A 182 -0.34 -8.95 8.48
N VAL A 183 -1.03 -8.83 7.33
CA VAL A 183 -1.15 -9.93 6.35
C VAL A 183 0.19 -10.35 5.77
N LEU A 184 1.12 -9.41 5.54
CA LEU A 184 2.49 -9.73 5.11
C LEU A 184 3.16 -10.72 6.08
N PHE A 185 3.11 -10.42 7.38
CA PHE A 185 3.68 -11.30 8.39
C PHE A 185 2.93 -12.62 8.53
N MET A 186 1.59 -12.60 8.46
CA MET A 186 0.80 -13.83 8.49
C MET A 186 1.19 -14.78 7.34
N VAL A 187 1.33 -14.25 6.12
CA VAL A 187 1.75 -15.05 4.95
C VAL A 187 3.19 -15.52 5.11
N ALA A 188 4.13 -14.62 5.44
CA ALA A 188 5.53 -14.95 5.58
C ALA A 188 5.78 -16.05 6.62
N THR A 189 5.14 -15.97 7.79
CA THR A 189 5.22 -17.01 8.82
C THR A 189 4.56 -18.30 8.37
N SER A 190 3.40 -18.23 7.71
CA SER A 190 2.69 -19.43 7.25
C SER A 190 3.53 -20.24 6.27
N ILE A 191 4.22 -19.59 5.31
CA ILE A 191 4.98 -20.29 4.26
C ILE A 191 6.40 -20.67 4.65
N SER A 192 6.92 -20.17 5.78
CA SER A 192 8.30 -20.41 6.23
C SER A 192 8.34 -21.56 7.23
N GLU A 193 9.08 -22.64 6.92
CA GLU A 193 9.17 -23.82 7.79
C GLU A 193 9.74 -23.49 9.17
N GLY A 194 9.08 -23.97 10.23
CA GLY A 194 9.57 -23.86 11.61
C GLY A 194 9.40 -22.49 12.27
N CYS A 195 8.75 -21.52 11.60
CA CYS A 195 8.48 -20.21 12.16
C CYS A 195 7.27 -20.19 13.11
N ASP A 196 7.38 -19.41 14.17
CA ASP A 196 6.33 -19.13 15.15
C ASP A 196 6.34 -17.63 15.47
N LEU A 197 5.24 -16.91 15.18
CA LEU A 197 5.18 -15.46 15.30
C LEU A 197 3.97 -15.04 16.12
N LEU A 198 4.19 -14.20 17.12
CA LEU A 198 3.14 -13.48 17.81
C LEU A 198 3.14 -12.01 17.38
N LEU A 199 2.11 -11.61 16.65
CA LEU A 199 1.82 -10.20 16.33
C LEU A 199 0.91 -9.64 17.42
N GLU A 200 1.37 -8.65 18.17
CA GLU A 200 0.58 -8.04 19.25
C GLU A 200 -0.23 -6.84 18.74
N ASP A 201 -1.40 -6.61 19.31
CA ASP A 201 -2.19 -5.37 19.11
C ASP A 201 -2.67 -5.14 17.66
N VAL A 202 -2.92 -6.21 16.89
CA VAL A 202 -3.35 -6.10 15.48
C VAL A 202 -4.82 -5.67 15.38
N PRO A 203 -5.16 -4.65 14.58
CA PRO A 203 -6.53 -4.31 14.25
C PRO A 203 -7.29 -5.45 13.54
N VAL A 204 -8.39 -5.91 14.13
CA VAL A 204 -9.23 -7.00 13.60
C VAL A 204 -10.49 -6.45 12.97
N SER A 205 -10.31 -5.70 11.87
CA SER A 205 -11.43 -5.25 11.04
C SER A 205 -11.94 -6.38 10.15
N SER A 206 -13.08 -6.19 9.49
CA SER A 206 -13.62 -7.14 8.51
C SER A 206 -12.62 -7.46 7.38
N PHE A 207 -11.69 -6.53 7.09
CA PHE A 207 -10.64 -6.76 6.10
C PHE A 207 -9.54 -7.70 6.61
N CYS A 208 -9.18 -7.56 7.88
CA CYS A 208 -8.23 -8.46 8.54
C CYS A 208 -8.81 -9.87 8.63
N GLU A 209 -10.07 -9.98 9.08
CA GLU A 209 -10.79 -11.24 9.18
C GLU A 209 -10.86 -11.96 7.82
N GLY A 210 -11.20 -11.24 6.73
CA GLY A 210 -11.22 -11.82 5.39
C GLY A 210 -9.88 -12.43 4.97
N SER A 211 -8.77 -11.78 5.31
CA SER A 211 -7.42 -12.30 5.01
C SER A 211 -7.06 -13.51 5.87
N ILE A 212 -7.42 -13.50 7.16
CA ILE A 212 -7.25 -14.63 8.09
C ILE A 212 -8.07 -15.83 7.61
N ASP A 213 -9.31 -15.61 7.19
CA ASP A 213 -10.21 -16.67 6.74
C ASP A 213 -9.70 -17.33 5.46
N ILE A 214 -9.16 -16.55 4.51
CA ILE A 214 -8.51 -17.09 3.31
C ILE A 214 -7.30 -17.95 3.71
N LEU A 215 -6.43 -17.46 4.60
CA LEU A 215 -5.25 -18.23 5.00
C LEU A 215 -5.62 -19.51 5.76
N ARG A 216 -6.62 -19.46 6.64
CA ARG A 216 -7.15 -20.65 7.33
C ARG A 216 -7.80 -21.63 6.36
N LEU A 217 -8.52 -21.15 5.35
CA LEU A 217 -9.08 -21.98 4.29
C LEU A 217 -7.98 -22.73 3.52
N MET A 218 -6.83 -22.08 3.33
CA MET A 218 -5.63 -22.68 2.76
C MET A 218 -4.86 -23.57 3.75
N GLY A 219 -5.34 -23.74 4.98
CA GLY A 219 -4.70 -24.58 6.01
C GLY A 219 -3.66 -23.85 6.87
N GLY A 220 -3.61 -22.53 6.84
CA GLY A 220 -2.77 -21.71 7.72
C GLY A 220 -3.13 -21.85 9.20
N ASP A 221 -2.13 -21.88 10.06
CA ASP A 221 -2.28 -21.96 11.52
C ASP A 221 -2.21 -20.55 12.12
N ILE A 222 -3.37 -19.92 12.23
CA ILE A 222 -3.54 -18.56 12.75
C ILE A 222 -4.57 -18.59 13.88
N VAL A 223 -4.18 -18.15 15.07
CA VAL A 223 -5.04 -18.11 16.26
C VAL A 223 -5.12 -16.67 16.78
N LEU A 224 -6.34 -16.18 17.00
CA LEU A 224 -6.56 -14.90 17.67
C LEU A 224 -6.52 -15.12 19.18
N GLN A 225 -5.77 -14.28 19.88
CA GLN A 225 -5.60 -14.28 21.33
C GLN A 225 -5.86 -12.87 21.87
N ASN A 226 -6.18 -12.76 23.17
CA ASN A 226 -6.30 -11.48 23.88
C ASN A 226 -7.16 -10.41 23.15
N VAL A 227 -8.27 -10.83 22.56
CA VAL A 227 -9.20 -9.94 21.84
C VAL A 227 -9.77 -8.91 22.80
N ARG A 228 -9.65 -7.63 22.44
CA ARG A 228 -10.05 -6.52 23.29
C ARG A 228 -10.51 -5.33 22.45
N LYS A 229 -11.31 -4.47 23.06
CA LYS A 229 -11.71 -3.19 22.47
C LYS A 229 -10.73 -2.11 22.91
N LEU A 230 -10.11 -1.43 21.95
CA LEU A 230 -9.26 -0.27 22.19
C LEU A 230 -9.86 0.92 21.43
N ALA A 231 -10.28 1.96 22.17
CA ALA A 231 -11.08 3.06 21.63
C ALA A 231 -12.34 2.54 20.87
N ASN A 232 -12.42 2.79 19.56
CA ASN A 232 -13.54 2.38 18.70
C ASN A 232 -13.22 1.14 17.84
N GLU A 233 -12.10 0.47 18.08
CA GLU A 233 -11.65 -0.65 17.26
C GLU A 233 -11.44 -1.92 18.10
N THR A 234 -11.64 -3.07 17.47
CA THR A 234 -11.31 -4.36 18.07
C THR A 234 -9.88 -4.72 17.67
N VAL A 235 -9.03 -4.99 18.64
CA VAL A 235 -7.65 -5.44 18.43
C VAL A 235 -7.44 -6.82 19.06
N ALA A 236 -6.55 -7.61 18.49
CA ALA A 236 -6.19 -8.93 19.01
C ALA A 236 -4.70 -9.21 18.79
N ASP A 237 -4.17 -10.15 19.56
CA ASP A 237 -2.84 -10.69 19.29
C ASP A 237 -3.02 -11.88 18.33
N LEU A 238 -2.28 -11.92 17.22
CA LEU A 238 -2.32 -13.00 16.24
C LEU A 238 -1.12 -13.91 16.45
N HIS A 239 -1.38 -15.14 16.88
CA HIS A 239 -0.37 -16.19 16.93
C HIS A 239 -0.41 -16.98 15.62
N VAL A 240 0.64 -16.84 14.82
CA VAL A 240 0.80 -17.47 13.51
C VAL A 240 1.91 -18.51 13.58
N ARG A 241 1.68 -19.70 13.05
CA ARG A 241 2.70 -20.76 12.97
C ARG A 241 2.85 -21.22 11.53
N SER A 242 4.05 -21.72 11.22
CA SER A 242 4.36 -22.33 9.93
C SER A 242 3.35 -23.42 9.58
N ALA A 243 2.87 -23.43 8.34
CA ALA A 243 1.88 -24.38 7.85
C ALA A 243 2.16 -24.77 6.40
N ARG A 244 1.88 -26.04 6.06
CA ARG A 244 1.85 -26.45 4.64
C ARG A 244 0.53 -26.04 4.02
N LEU A 245 0.55 -24.87 3.38
CA LEU A 245 -0.62 -24.34 2.72
C LEU A 245 -1.07 -25.24 1.57
N LYS A 246 -2.38 -25.33 1.35
CA LYS A 246 -3.03 -26.06 0.26
C LYS A 246 -3.82 -25.09 -0.60
N GLY A 247 -3.85 -25.35 -1.90
CA GLY A 247 -4.68 -24.59 -2.83
C GLY A 247 -6.16 -24.68 -2.45
N ALA A 248 -6.87 -23.56 -2.57
CA ALA A 248 -8.28 -23.44 -2.19
C ALA A 248 -9.10 -22.71 -3.26
N ASP A 249 -10.41 -23.00 -3.32
CA ASP A 249 -11.37 -22.19 -4.07
C ASP A 249 -11.85 -21.06 -3.15
N ILE A 250 -11.37 -19.84 -3.41
CA ILE A 250 -11.63 -18.66 -2.56
C ILE A 250 -13.08 -18.20 -2.80
N PRO A 251 -13.95 -18.21 -1.77
CA PRO A 251 -15.32 -17.74 -1.90
C PRO A 251 -15.39 -16.28 -2.34
N GLU A 252 -16.28 -15.97 -3.30
CA GLU A 252 -16.45 -14.60 -3.82
C GLU A 252 -16.79 -13.59 -2.71
N ALA A 253 -17.44 -14.03 -1.63
CA ALA A 253 -17.75 -13.19 -0.47
C ALA A 253 -16.52 -12.70 0.31
N LEU A 254 -15.38 -13.41 0.23
CA LEU A 254 -14.13 -13.00 0.89
C LEU A 254 -13.30 -12.05 0.03
N VAL A 255 -13.56 -11.97 -1.28
CA VAL A 255 -12.82 -11.13 -2.21
C VAL A 255 -12.87 -9.64 -1.86
N PRO A 256 -14.04 -9.02 -1.61
CA PRO A 256 -14.06 -7.60 -1.24
C PRO A 256 -13.40 -7.34 0.13
N LEU A 257 -13.35 -8.35 1.01
CA LEU A 257 -12.75 -8.24 2.34
C LEU A 257 -11.22 -8.31 2.29
N ALA A 258 -10.63 -8.93 1.27
CA ALA A 258 -9.19 -9.08 1.15
C ALA A 258 -8.58 -8.30 -0.02
N LEU A 259 -9.32 -7.35 -0.62
CA LEU A 259 -8.94 -6.69 -1.88
C LEU A 259 -7.50 -6.15 -1.86
N ASN A 260 -7.17 -5.37 -0.82
CA ASN A 260 -5.85 -4.76 -0.67
C ASN A 260 -4.75 -5.74 -0.23
N ALA A 261 -5.13 -6.94 0.21
CA ALA A 261 -4.23 -7.98 0.70
C ALA A 261 -3.93 -9.06 -0.35
N PHE A 262 -4.68 -9.12 -1.45
CA PHE A 262 -4.48 -10.14 -2.48
C PHE A 262 -3.08 -10.22 -3.07
N PRO A 263 -2.32 -9.12 -3.30
CA PRO A 263 -0.95 -9.26 -3.76
C PRO A 263 -0.10 -10.17 -2.86
N VAL A 264 -0.31 -10.09 -1.54
CA VAL A 264 0.39 -10.93 -0.55
C VAL A 264 -0.26 -12.33 -0.47
N LEU A 265 -1.59 -12.43 -0.49
CA LEU A 265 -2.28 -13.73 -0.46
C LEU A 265 -1.99 -14.57 -1.71
N LEU A 266 -1.68 -13.94 -2.85
CA LEU A 266 -1.24 -14.64 -4.05
C LEU A 266 0.16 -15.23 -3.90
N VAL A 267 1.03 -14.64 -3.07
CA VAL A 267 2.30 -15.29 -2.68
C VAL A 267 2.01 -16.55 -1.87
N ALA A 268 1.09 -16.48 -0.89
CA ALA A 268 0.64 -17.66 -0.15
C ALA A 268 0.11 -18.74 -1.10
N ALA A 269 -0.68 -18.34 -2.11
CA ALA A 269 -1.24 -19.25 -3.11
C ALA A 269 -0.17 -19.86 -4.02
N ALA A 270 0.88 -19.12 -4.37
CA ALA A 270 2.00 -19.61 -5.17
C ALA A 270 2.86 -20.63 -4.40
N CYS A 271 2.94 -20.50 -3.07
CA CYS A 271 3.65 -21.43 -2.20
C CYS A 271 2.80 -22.64 -1.77
N ALA A 272 1.49 -22.66 -2.06
CA ALA A 272 0.58 -23.71 -1.61
C ALA A 272 0.62 -24.97 -2.48
N GLU A 273 0.43 -26.14 -1.85
CA GLU A 273 0.27 -27.40 -2.57
C GLU A 273 -1.10 -27.48 -3.27
N GLY A 274 -1.09 -27.59 -4.59
CA GLY A 274 -2.31 -27.72 -5.41
C GLY A 274 -2.72 -26.43 -6.10
N ARG A 275 -4.00 -26.32 -6.47
CA ARG A 275 -4.51 -25.20 -7.25
C ARG A 275 -5.37 -24.28 -6.40
N THR A 276 -4.99 -23.01 -6.33
CA THR A 276 -5.84 -21.93 -5.79
C THR A 276 -6.68 -21.32 -6.91
N ILE A 277 -7.96 -21.09 -6.66
CA ILE A 277 -8.89 -20.49 -7.62
C ILE A 277 -9.48 -19.22 -6.99
N LEU A 278 -9.36 -18.10 -7.71
CA LEU A 278 -9.97 -16.83 -7.35
C LEU A 278 -10.97 -16.42 -8.45
N ARG A 279 -12.23 -16.20 -8.06
CA ARG A 279 -13.31 -15.70 -8.94
C ARG A 279 -13.81 -14.35 -8.40
N GLY A 280 -14.50 -13.57 -9.22
CA GLY A 280 -15.08 -12.28 -8.80
C GLY A 280 -14.08 -11.15 -8.55
N ALA A 281 -12.83 -11.31 -9.00
CA ALA A 281 -11.76 -10.33 -8.82
C ALA A 281 -11.69 -9.28 -9.95
N GLN A 282 -12.82 -8.76 -10.44
CA GLN A 282 -12.80 -7.76 -11.51
C GLN A 282 -12.18 -6.41 -11.09
N ALA A 283 -12.00 -6.19 -9.78
CA ALA A 283 -11.45 -4.97 -9.20
C ALA A 283 -9.98 -5.09 -8.74
N LEU A 284 -9.33 -6.24 -8.95
CA LEU A 284 -7.88 -6.41 -8.71
C LEU A 284 -7.03 -5.85 -9.86
#